data_AF-A0A938T5K2-F1
#
_entry.id   AF-A0A938T5K2-F1
#
_cell.length_a   1.000
_cell.length_b   1.000
_cell.length_c   1.000
_cell.angle_alpha   90.00
_cell.angle_beta   90.00
_cell.angle_gamma   90.00
#
_symmetry.space_group_name_H-M   'P 1'
#
loop_
_entity.id
_entity.type
_entity.pdbx_description
1 polymer ?
#
loop_
_entity_poly.entity_id
_entity_poly.type
_entity_poly.pdbx_seq_one_letter_code
_entity_poly.pdbx_strand_id
1 'polypeptide(L)'
;MNRKNIVGKLINFRGLVYAPVEENGVIFLFSKLTNDLNLYIETIRKGFPDCIAKRYIGRGQWEEVHIEFEFKSSDFERHGHLRSMQKGTKCDMIVCWEHDWKNCPKDIEVIELKNEYLNYPNQVIEEPDKVTEISEYNLEDLYKNYSSSKELFESFNQQAKKINKNVWMKVVKSGVFYYSPEKVFFNVKIQKKGLRITLFTAGKKIKNVEPVSEEGTYGQKWGRFYVKGKADVKPAVNVVRRSYELIRNAIKNKENTGWYAEVE
;
A
#
# COMPACT_ATOMS: atom_id res chain seq x y z
N MET A 1 25.42 -9.56 25.12
CA MET A 1 24.35 -10.52 25.48
C MET A 1 23.80 -11.13 24.20
N ASN A 2 23.93 -12.45 24.00
CA ASN A 2 23.25 -13.16 22.91
C ASN A 2 21.75 -13.25 23.25
N ARG A 3 20.95 -12.30 22.76
CA ARG A 3 19.51 -12.33 22.94
C ARG A 3 18.94 -13.41 22.03
N LYS A 4 18.45 -14.51 22.60
CA LYS A 4 17.71 -15.53 21.84
C LYS A 4 16.37 -14.93 21.39
N ASN A 5 16.02 -15.13 20.13
CA ASN A 5 14.72 -14.73 19.60
C ASN A 5 13.68 -15.79 19.96
N ILE A 6 12.68 -15.42 20.76
CA ILE A 6 11.61 -16.32 21.20
C ILE A 6 10.37 -16.00 20.36
N VAL A 7 9.74 -17.03 19.79
CA VAL A 7 8.54 -16.91 18.95
C VAL A 7 7.44 -17.85 19.45
N GLY A 8 6.17 -17.53 19.12
CA GLY A 8 5.01 -18.34 19.52
C GLY A 8 4.78 -19.57 18.63
N LYS A 9 3.60 -20.18 18.77
CA LYS A 9 3.15 -21.31 17.93
C LYS A 9 3.05 -20.90 16.45
N LEU A 10 3.17 -21.85 15.53
CA LEU A 10 2.95 -21.59 14.10
C LEU A 10 1.49 -21.21 13.83
N ILE A 11 1.26 -20.11 13.12
CA ILE A 11 -0.09 -19.66 12.70
C ILE A 11 -0.20 -19.38 11.20
N ASN A 12 0.90 -18.99 10.54
CA ASN A 12 0.98 -18.67 9.11
C ASN A 12 -0.22 -17.85 8.57
N PHE A 13 -0.48 -16.70 9.20
CA PHE A 13 -1.63 -15.86 8.90
C PHE A 13 -1.20 -14.50 8.33
N ARG A 14 -1.58 -14.18 7.10
CA ARG A 14 -1.40 -12.88 6.40
C ARG A 14 0.00 -12.27 6.56
N GLY A 15 1.02 -13.12 6.43
CA GLY A 15 2.44 -12.75 6.54
C GLY A 15 3.03 -12.82 7.96
N LEU A 16 2.23 -13.18 8.96
CA LEU A 16 2.70 -13.47 10.32
C LEU A 16 2.83 -14.99 10.52
N VAL A 17 4.07 -15.47 10.62
CA VAL A 17 4.36 -16.92 10.69
C VAL A 17 4.05 -17.50 12.07
N TYR A 18 4.42 -16.79 13.13
CA TYR A 18 4.31 -17.24 14.52
C TYR A 18 3.33 -16.37 15.32
N ALA A 19 2.65 -16.99 16.28
CA ALA A 19 1.74 -16.32 17.20
C ALA A 19 2.45 -15.23 18.04
N PRO A 20 1.71 -14.19 18.44
CA PRO A 20 2.17 -13.23 19.44
C PRO A 20 2.66 -13.92 20.72
N VAL A 21 3.72 -13.35 21.31
CA VAL A 21 4.23 -13.71 22.65
C VAL A 21 4.21 -12.53 23.62
N GLU A 22 3.81 -11.37 23.12
CA GLU A 22 3.67 -10.10 23.85
C GLU A 22 2.66 -9.20 23.10
N GLU A 23 2.30 -8.08 23.72
CA GLU A 23 1.30 -7.11 23.25
C GLU A 23 1.61 -6.53 21.85
N ASN A 24 2.87 -6.21 21.54
CA ASN A 24 3.24 -5.72 20.20
C ASN A 24 2.83 -6.69 19.08
N GLY A 25 2.91 -8.00 19.34
CA GLY A 25 2.46 -9.01 18.40
C GLY A 25 0.93 -9.03 18.25
N VAL A 26 0.19 -8.73 19.31
CA VAL A 26 -1.28 -8.58 19.30
C VAL A 26 -1.67 -7.39 18.44
N ILE A 27 -1.03 -6.24 18.64
CA ILE A 27 -1.25 -5.03 17.82
C ILE A 27 -1.03 -5.34 16.34
N PHE A 28 0.08 -6.02 16.01
CA PHE A 28 0.41 -6.36 14.63
C PHE A 28 -0.56 -7.37 14.01
N LEU A 29 -1.02 -8.38 14.76
CA LEU A 29 -2.02 -9.33 14.28
C LEU A 29 -3.38 -8.64 14.10
N PHE A 30 -3.80 -7.81 15.05
CA PHE A 30 -5.03 -7.03 14.96
C PHE A 30 -5.02 -6.13 13.73
N SER A 31 -3.90 -5.46 13.42
CA SER A 31 -3.77 -4.63 12.23
C SER A 31 -3.96 -5.40 10.90
N LYS A 32 -3.86 -6.74 10.92
CA LYS A 32 -4.16 -7.61 9.76
C LYS A 32 -5.64 -8.00 9.67
N LEU A 33 -6.42 -7.74 10.71
CA LEU A 33 -7.83 -8.11 10.86
C LEU A 33 -8.79 -6.91 10.86
N THR A 34 -8.27 -5.67 10.98
CA THR A 34 -9.11 -4.46 11.10
C THR A 34 -10.17 -4.35 10.00
N ASN A 35 -9.80 -4.64 8.75
CA ASN A 35 -10.73 -4.59 7.63
C ASN A 35 -11.83 -5.66 7.77
N ASP A 36 -11.49 -6.87 8.20
CA ASP A 36 -12.48 -7.93 8.37
C ASP A 36 -13.44 -7.65 9.54
N LEU A 37 -12.94 -6.93 10.56
CA LEU A 37 -13.70 -6.44 11.71
C LEU A 37 -14.44 -5.12 11.45
N ASN A 38 -14.34 -4.56 10.24
CA ASN A 38 -14.90 -3.25 9.85
C ASN A 38 -14.47 -2.10 10.80
N LEU A 39 -13.22 -2.15 11.25
CA LEU A 39 -12.57 -1.17 12.11
C LEU A 39 -11.50 -0.41 11.33
N TYR A 40 -11.43 0.90 11.53
CA TYR A 40 -10.46 1.79 10.88
C TYR A 40 -9.68 2.51 11.97
N ILE A 41 -8.41 2.14 12.12
CA ILE A 41 -7.52 2.73 13.14
C ILE A 41 -7.22 4.19 12.75
N GLU A 42 -7.50 5.13 13.65
CA GLU A 42 -7.15 6.54 13.49
C GLU A 42 -5.84 6.88 14.21
N THR A 43 -5.62 6.30 15.39
CA THR A 43 -4.43 6.60 16.20
C THR A 43 -4.05 5.39 17.03
N ILE A 44 -2.76 5.08 17.05
CA ILE A 44 -2.10 4.23 18.06
C ILE A 44 -1.13 5.13 18.81
N ARG A 45 -1.18 5.12 20.14
CA ARG A 45 -0.37 6.00 21.00
C ARG A 45 0.20 5.24 22.18
N LYS A 46 1.13 5.90 22.86
CA LYS A 46 1.57 5.47 24.19
C LYS A 46 0.60 6.03 25.22
N GLY A 47 -0.06 5.16 25.98
CA GLY A 47 -0.92 5.51 27.10
C GLY A 47 -2.39 5.21 26.85
N PHE A 48 -3.12 5.01 27.96
CA PHE A 48 -4.47 4.48 27.98
C PHE A 48 -5.56 5.45 27.45
N PRO A 49 -6.47 4.99 26.57
CA PRO A 49 -6.41 3.76 25.79
C PRO A 49 -5.37 3.86 24.65
N ASP A 50 -4.77 2.73 24.30
CA ASP A 50 -3.70 2.61 23.29
C ASP A 50 -4.15 3.00 21.88
N CYS A 51 -5.42 2.77 21.55
CA CYS A 51 -5.93 2.94 20.20
C CYS A 51 -7.30 3.61 20.15
N ILE A 52 -7.47 4.49 19.16
CA ILE A 52 -8.77 5.05 18.76
C ILE A 52 -9.05 4.59 17.33
N ALA A 53 -10.20 3.98 17.12
CA ALA A 53 -10.66 3.49 15.83
C ALA A 53 -12.10 3.93 15.54
N LYS A 54 -12.50 3.83 14.26
CA LYS A 54 -13.89 3.96 13.82
C LYS A 54 -14.44 2.60 13.40
N ARG A 55 -15.58 2.21 13.97
CA ARG A 55 -16.32 1.00 13.58
C ARG A 55 -17.46 1.37 12.64
N TYR A 56 -17.60 0.64 11.54
CA TYR A 56 -18.76 0.78 10.67
C TYR A 56 -19.99 0.13 11.30
N ILE A 57 -21.08 0.88 11.42
CA ILE A 57 -22.35 0.40 12.02
C ILE A 57 -23.50 0.31 10.99
N GLY A 58 -23.17 0.41 9.70
CA GLY A 58 -24.14 0.33 8.61
C GLY A 58 -24.64 1.70 8.14
N ARG A 59 -25.27 1.72 6.96
CA ARG A 59 -25.91 2.92 6.35
C ARG A 59 -24.98 4.16 6.25
N GLY A 60 -23.69 3.93 6.01
CA GLY A 60 -22.71 5.03 5.94
C GLY A 60 -22.36 5.65 7.30
N GLN A 61 -22.80 5.05 8.41
CA GLN A 61 -22.55 5.56 9.77
C GLN A 61 -21.38 4.84 10.44
N TRP A 62 -20.69 5.59 11.28
CA TRP A 62 -19.47 5.16 11.98
C TRP A 62 -19.53 5.59 13.43
N GLU A 63 -19.03 4.75 14.33
CA GLU A 63 -18.88 5.08 15.75
C GLU A 63 -17.41 5.04 16.18
N GLU A 64 -17.06 5.83 17.19
CA GLU A 64 -15.72 5.83 17.78
C GLU A 64 -15.59 4.74 18.83
N VAL A 65 -14.51 3.97 18.74
CA VAL A 65 -14.17 2.87 19.64
C VAL A 65 -12.79 3.12 20.23
N HIS A 66 -12.72 3.14 21.57
CA HIS A 66 -11.49 3.24 22.34
C HIS A 66 -11.03 1.82 22.71
N ILE A 67 -9.84 1.44 22.26
CA ILE A 67 -9.33 0.08 22.31
C ILE A 67 -8.06 0.03 23.16
N GLU A 68 -8.00 -0.90 24.11
CA GLU A 68 -6.76 -1.28 24.79
C GLU A 68 -6.23 -2.60 24.24
N PHE A 69 -4.90 -2.68 24.04
CA PHE A 69 -4.26 -3.91 23.63
C PHE A 69 -3.63 -4.61 24.82
N GLU A 70 -3.79 -5.92 24.92
CA GLU A 70 -3.18 -6.69 25.98
C GLU A 70 -2.67 -8.03 25.45
N PHE A 71 -1.64 -8.61 26.08
CA PHE A 71 -1.32 -10.01 25.77
C PHE A 71 -2.39 -10.95 26.34
N LYS A 72 -2.78 -10.73 27.59
CA LYS A 72 -3.88 -11.42 28.26
C LYS A 72 -4.91 -10.41 28.72
N SER A 73 -6.19 -10.67 28.53
CA SER A 73 -7.22 -9.71 28.97
C SER A 73 -7.16 -9.32 30.46
N SER A 74 -6.67 -10.20 31.35
CA SER A 74 -6.54 -9.90 32.78
C SER A 74 -5.44 -8.88 33.09
N ASP A 75 -4.54 -8.64 32.14
CA ASP A 75 -3.50 -7.63 32.23
C ASP A 75 -4.12 -6.22 32.30
N PHE A 76 -5.29 -6.03 31.66
CA PHE A 76 -6.07 -4.80 31.73
C PHE A 76 -6.39 -4.39 33.18
N GLU A 77 -6.84 -5.35 33.99
CA GLU A 77 -7.11 -5.14 35.42
C GLU A 77 -5.81 -4.89 36.19
N ARG A 78 -4.78 -5.69 35.92
CA ARG A 78 -3.47 -5.59 36.57
C ARG A 78 -2.82 -4.22 36.37
N HIS A 79 -2.94 -3.63 35.19
CA HIS A 79 -2.43 -2.31 34.86
C HIS A 79 -3.30 -1.17 35.43
N GLY A 80 -4.46 -1.48 36.01
CA GLY A 80 -5.30 -0.52 36.72
C GLY A 80 -6.19 0.33 35.81
N HIS A 81 -6.43 -0.11 34.58
CA HIS A 81 -7.23 0.63 33.59
C HIS A 81 -8.68 0.84 34.04
N LEU A 82 -9.25 -0.06 34.84
CA LEU A 82 -10.55 0.15 35.49
C LEU A 82 -10.60 1.43 36.34
N ARG A 83 -9.51 1.76 37.05
CA ARG A 83 -9.43 3.00 37.84
C ARG A 83 -9.33 4.22 36.94
N SER A 84 -8.64 4.10 35.81
CA SER A 84 -8.58 5.16 34.80
C SER A 84 -9.97 5.40 34.17
N MET A 85 -10.73 4.34 33.93
CA MET A 85 -12.11 4.44 33.46
C MET A 85 -13.02 5.12 34.49
N GLN A 86 -12.89 4.79 35.77
CA GLN A 86 -13.61 5.47 36.86
C GLN A 86 -13.28 6.97 36.96
N LYS A 87 -12.09 7.38 36.50
CA LYS A 87 -11.69 8.80 36.43
C LYS A 87 -12.17 9.51 35.16
N GLY A 88 -12.91 8.83 34.30
CA GLY A 88 -13.53 9.39 33.09
C GLY A 88 -12.81 9.06 31.78
N THR A 89 -11.74 8.24 31.78
CA THR A 89 -11.13 7.78 30.54
C THR A 89 -12.01 6.72 29.88
N LYS A 90 -12.33 6.87 28.59
CA LYS A 90 -13.17 5.90 27.87
C LYS A 90 -12.33 4.69 27.41
N CYS A 91 -12.89 3.50 27.51
CA CYS A 91 -12.39 2.29 26.88
C CYS A 91 -13.60 1.39 26.58
N ASP A 92 -13.79 1.06 25.32
CA ASP A 92 -14.95 0.33 24.82
C ASP A 92 -14.61 -1.14 24.54
N MET A 93 -13.32 -1.42 24.27
CA MET A 93 -12.88 -2.72 23.78
C MET A 93 -11.49 -3.09 24.30
N ILE A 94 -11.30 -4.37 24.60
CA ILE A 94 -9.99 -4.99 24.80
C ILE A 94 -9.72 -5.90 23.61
N VAL A 95 -8.59 -5.72 22.94
CA VAL A 95 -8.08 -6.67 21.95
C VAL A 95 -6.90 -7.40 22.58
N CYS A 96 -7.02 -8.72 22.73
CA CYS A 96 -5.99 -9.52 23.39
C CYS A 96 -5.59 -10.77 22.61
N TRP A 97 -4.41 -11.33 22.90
CA TRP A 97 -4.08 -12.65 22.38
C TRP A 97 -4.93 -13.73 23.06
N GLU A 98 -5.03 -13.70 24.40
CA GLU A 98 -5.79 -14.69 25.16
C GLU A 98 -6.75 -14.03 26.17
N HIS A 99 -8.03 -14.38 26.08
CA HIS A 99 -9.02 -13.93 27.05
C HIS A 99 -9.10 -14.89 28.25
N ASP A 100 -8.50 -14.48 29.37
CA ASP A 100 -8.48 -15.20 30.64
C ASP A 100 -9.24 -14.50 31.78
N TRP A 101 -9.77 -13.30 31.54
CA TRP A 101 -10.40 -12.46 32.56
C TRP A 101 -11.90 -12.73 32.71
N LYS A 102 -12.24 -13.68 33.58
CA LYS A 102 -13.62 -14.12 33.82
C LYS A 102 -14.56 -13.05 34.36
N ASN A 103 -14.01 -12.04 35.04
CA ASN A 103 -14.77 -10.97 35.69
C ASN A 103 -14.71 -9.66 34.88
N CYS A 104 -14.35 -9.72 33.60
CA CYS A 104 -14.36 -8.57 32.71
C CYS A 104 -15.75 -7.89 32.73
N PRO A 105 -15.82 -6.56 32.91
CA PRO A 105 -17.07 -5.83 32.82
C PRO A 105 -17.78 -6.09 31.48
N LYS A 106 -19.11 -6.25 31.53
CA LYS A 106 -19.93 -6.63 30.37
C LYS A 106 -20.09 -5.52 29.34
N ASP A 107 -19.80 -4.29 29.74
CA ASP A 107 -19.80 -3.09 28.91
C ASP A 107 -18.50 -2.92 28.11
N ILE A 108 -17.48 -3.73 28.38
CA ILE A 108 -16.24 -3.78 27.59
C ILE A 108 -16.31 -4.99 26.64
N GLU A 109 -16.23 -4.74 25.34
CA GLU A 109 -16.12 -5.80 24.33
C GLU A 109 -14.73 -6.44 24.38
N VAL A 110 -14.62 -7.75 24.26
CA VAL A 110 -13.32 -8.43 24.19
C VAL A 110 -13.17 -9.18 22.87
N ILE A 111 -12.15 -8.82 22.10
CA ILE A 111 -11.74 -9.55 20.89
C ILE A 111 -10.50 -10.39 21.23
N GLU A 112 -10.65 -11.71 21.19
CA GLU A 112 -9.61 -12.68 21.51
C GLU A 112 -8.97 -13.25 20.24
N LEU A 113 -7.78 -12.76 19.92
CA LEU A 113 -7.13 -13.01 18.63
C LEU A 113 -6.61 -14.44 18.45
N LYS A 114 -6.46 -15.26 19.49
CA LYS A 114 -5.95 -16.65 19.35
C LYS A 114 -6.96 -17.60 18.73
N ASN A 115 -8.25 -17.28 18.73
CA ASN A 115 -9.25 -17.97 17.94
C ASN A 115 -9.85 -17.10 16.83
N GLU A 116 -9.99 -15.79 17.03
CA GLU A 116 -10.67 -14.91 16.07
C GLU A 116 -10.05 -14.94 14.67
N TYR A 117 -8.71 -14.98 14.57
CA TYR A 117 -8.03 -14.97 13.26
C TYR A 117 -8.36 -16.18 12.38
N LEU A 118 -8.80 -17.30 12.96
CA LEU A 118 -9.15 -18.52 12.25
C LEU A 118 -10.42 -18.36 11.40
N ASN A 119 -11.25 -17.36 11.71
CA ASN A 119 -12.49 -17.06 10.98
C ASN A 119 -12.22 -16.44 9.60
N TYR A 120 -10.98 -16.05 9.32
CA TYR A 120 -10.64 -15.28 8.13
C TYR A 120 -9.63 -16.02 7.25
N PRO A 121 -9.81 -16.01 5.92
CA PRO A 121 -8.86 -16.65 5.02
C PRO A 121 -7.55 -15.84 4.95
N ASN A 122 -6.49 -16.55 4.59
CA ASN A 122 -5.26 -15.92 4.14
C ASN A 122 -5.51 -15.16 2.84
N GLN A 123 -4.90 -13.99 2.73
CA GLN A 123 -4.89 -13.24 1.48
C GLN A 123 -3.99 -13.95 0.47
N VAL A 124 -4.45 -14.01 -0.78
CA VAL A 124 -3.63 -14.50 -1.90
C VAL A 124 -2.56 -13.45 -2.17
N ILE A 125 -1.28 -13.83 -2.04
CA ILE A 125 -0.15 -12.96 -2.38
C ILE A 125 0.17 -13.17 -3.85
N GLU A 126 0.12 -12.09 -4.62
CA GLU A 126 0.40 -12.11 -6.05
C GLU A 126 1.55 -11.18 -6.41
N GLU A 127 2.23 -11.50 -7.50
CA GLU A 127 3.21 -10.59 -8.09
C GLU A 127 2.47 -9.31 -8.55
N PRO A 128 3.05 -8.11 -8.35
CA PRO A 128 2.37 -6.85 -8.68
C PRO A 128 1.92 -6.68 -10.14
N ASP A 129 2.46 -7.47 -11.07
CA ASP A 129 2.17 -7.46 -12.50
C ASP A 129 1.29 -8.63 -12.95
N LYS A 130 0.91 -9.55 -12.05
CA LYS A 130 -0.14 -10.54 -12.28
C LYS A 130 -1.49 -9.86 -12.05
N VAL A 131 -2.20 -9.62 -13.16
CA VAL A 131 -3.59 -9.16 -13.14
C VAL A 131 -4.46 -10.40 -12.95
N THR A 132 -4.73 -10.79 -11.71
CA THR A 132 -5.88 -11.65 -11.43
C THR A 132 -7.08 -10.77 -11.09
N GLU A 133 -8.27 -11.39 -11.05
CA GLU A 133 -9.55 -10.77 -10.70
C GLU A 133 -9.55 -10.03 -9.34
N ILE A 134 -8.49 -10.15 -8.54
CA ILE A 134 -8.34 -9.59 -7.19
C ILE A 134 -7.62 -8.22 -7.18
N SER A 135 -7.00 -7.79 -8.29
CA SER A 135 -6.45 -6.42 -8.33
C SER A 135 -7.60 -5.41 -8.33
N GLU A 136 -7.62 -4.46 -7.39
CA GLU A 136 -8.67 -3.40 -7.27
C GLU A 136 -8.91 -2.62 -8.59
N TYR A 137 -7.97 -2.67 -9.55
CA TYR A 137 -8.02 -1.94 -10.81
C TYR A 137 -7.67 -2.85 -11.99
N ASN A 138 -8.66 -3.13 -12.83
CA ASN A 138 -8.44 -3.84 -14.08
C ASN A 138 -7.95 -2.87 -15.17
N LEU A 139 -7.03 -3.34 -16.01
CA LEU A 139 -6.57 -2.65 -17.21
C LEU A 139 -7.73 -2.31 -18.17
N GLU A 140 -8.75 -3.18 -18.28
CA GLU A 140 -9.94 -2.93 -19.09
C GLU A 140 -10.68 -1.64 -18.72
N ASP A 141 -10.71 -1.29 -17.44
CA ASP A 141 -11.40 -0.10 -16.96
C ASP A 141 -10.70 1.20 -17.39
N LEU A 142 -9.38 1.16 -17.57
CA LEU A 142 -8.58 2.35 -17.93
C LEU A 142 -8.83 2.84 -19.37
N TYR A 143 -9.26 1.97 -20.27
CA TYR A 143 -9.62 2.32 -21.65
C TYR A 143 -11.09 2.06 -21.97
N LYS A 144 -11.95 1.92 -20.95
CA LYS A 144 -13.39 1.78 -21.14
C LYS A 144 -13.90 2.94 -22.00
N ASN A 145 -14.42 2.65 -23.19
CA ASN A 145 -14.87 3.59 -24.23
C ASN A 145 -13.77 4.29 -25.08
N TYR A 146 -12.49 3.88 -25.00
CA TYR A 146 -11.37 4.47 -25.76
C TYR A 146 -10.68 3.44 -26.68
N SER A 147 -11.41 2.86 -27.64
CA SER A 147 -10.91 1.78 -28.53
C SER A 147 -9.60 2.12 -29.25
N SER A 148 -9.48 3.33 -29.81
CA SER A 148 -8.25 3.77 -30.48
C SER A 148 -7.05 3.87 -29.52
N SER A 149 -7.29 4.25 -28.27
CA SER A 149 -6.22 4.38 -27.26
C SER A 149 -5.85 3.03 -26.66
N LYS A 150 -6.80 2.07 -26.62
CA LYS A 150 -6.52 0.66 -26.31
C LYS A 150 -5.52 0.08 -27.29
N GLU A 151 -5.77 0.18 -28.60
CA GLU A 151 -4.84 -0.32 -29.64
C GLU A 151 -3.44 0.32 -29.52
N LEU A 152 -3.38 1.64 -29.28
CA LEU A 152 -2.11 2.34 -29.07
C LEU A 152 -1.38 1.84 -27.82
N PHE A 153 -2.10 1.65 -26.72
CA PHE A 153 -1.53 1.15 -25.47
C PHE A 153 -0.98 -0.26 -25.64
N GLU A 154 -1.75 -1.18 -26.24
CA GLU A 154 -1.33 -2.57 -26.46
C GLU A 154 -0.06 -2.63 -27.33
N SER A 155 -0.05 -1.88 -28.43
CA SER A 155 1.10 -1.81 -29.34
C SER A 155 2.35 -1.23 -28.66
N PHE A 156 2.18 -0.19 -27.83
CA PHE A 156 3.26 0.40 -27.06
C PHE A 156 3.75 -0.54 -25.94
N ASN A 157 2.83 -1.10 -25.14
CA ASN A 157 3.13 -1.99 -24.01
C ASN A 157 3.94 -3.22 -24.45
N GLN A 158 3.54 -3.85 -25.56
CA GLN A 158 4.26 -5.00 -26.12
C GLN A 158 5.73 -4.69 -26.43
N GLN A 159 6.03 -3.46 -26.87
CA GLN A 159 7.39 -3.02 -27.18
C GLN A 159 8.13 -2.53 -25.94
N ALA A 160 7.45 -1.84 -25.02
CA ALA A 160 8.03 -1.34 -23.78
C ALA A 160 8.53 -2.49 -22.88
N LYS A 161 7.76 -3.59 -22.76
CA LYS A 161 8.19 -4.80 -22.02
C LYS A 161 9.44 -5.46 -22.60
N LYS A 162 9.74 -5.26 -23.89
CA LYS A 162 10.94 -5.80 -24.55
C LYS A 162 12.21 -4.98 -24.30
N ILE A 163 12.12 -3.83 -23.63
CA ILE A 163 13.29 -3.01 -23.29
C ILE A 163 14.26 -3.79 -22.41
N ASN A 164 13.74 -4.53 -21.44
CA ASN A 164 14.51 -5.45 -20.61
C ASN A 164 13.58 -6.49 -19.98
N LYS A 165 14.03 -7.74 -19.89
CA LYS A 165 13.24 -8.86 -19.34
C LYS A 165 12.79 -8.66 -17.88
N ASN A 166 13.46 -7.78 -17.14
CA ASN A 166 13.12 -7.50 -15.74
C ASN A 166 12.17 -6.29 -15.59
N VAL A 167 11.71 -5.68 -16.69
CA VAL A 167 10.69 -4.62 -16.62
C VAL A 167 9.33 -5.25 -16.37
N TRP A 168 8.69 -4.82 -15.29
CA TRP A 168 7.34 -5.22 -14.91
C TRP A 168 6.44 -3.99 -14.76
N MET A 169 5.12 -4.20 -14.74
CA MET A 169 4.14 -3.12 -14.69
C MET A 169 3.09 -3.32 -13.61
N LYS A 170 2.60 -2.23 -13.02
CA LYS A 170 1.47 -2.23 -12.08
C LYS A 170 0.33 -1.41 -12.63
N VAL A 171 -0.87 -1.98 -12.63
CA VAL A 171 -2.11 -1.25 -12.96
C VAL A 171 -2.63 -0.57 -11.69
N VAL A 172 -3.00 0.70 -11.81
CA VAL A 172 -3.63 1.48 -10.74
C VAL A 172 -4.76 2.33 -11.32
N LYS A 173 -5.64 2.88 -10.48
CA LYS A 173 -6.76 3.74 -10.89
C LYS A 173 -6.42 4.81 -11.94
N SER A 174 -5.23 5.40 -11.85
CA SER A 174 -4.82 6.54 -12.66
C SER A 174 -4.04 6.18 -13.93
N GLY A 175 -3.69 4.91 -14.14
CA GLY A 175 -2.89 4.46 -15.27
C GLY A 175 -2.06 3.21 -15.01
N VAL A 176 -1.02 3.02 -15.82
CA VAL A 176 -0.12 1.86 -15.75
C VAL A 176 1.31 2.33 -15.47
N PHE A 177 1.92 1.84 -14.40
CA PHE A 177 3.26 2.22 -13.96
C PHE A 177 4.26 1.13 -14.31
N TYR A 178 5.44 1.50 -14.79
CA TYR A 178 6.47 0.56 -15.23
C TYR A 178 7.75 0.76 -14.44
N TYR A 179 8.34 -0.37 -14.03
CA TYR A 179 9.49 -0.41 -13.13
C TYR A 179 10.72 -0.94 -13.87
N SER A 180 11.82 -0.20 -13.77
CA SER A 180 13.14 -0.82 -13.74
C SER A 180 13.19 -1.50 -12.39
N PRO A 181 13.66 -2.74 -12.22
CA PRO A 181 13.24 -3.62 -11.12
C PRO A 181 13.07 -2.99 -9.73
N GLU A 182 13.90 -2.00 -9.40
CA GLU A 182 13.93 -1.25 -8.15
C GLU A 182 13.09 0.06 -8.12
N LYS A 183 12.87 0.75 -9.24
CA LYS A 183 12.20 2.07 -9.31
C LYS A 183 11.32 2.25 -10.55
N VAL A 184 10.22 2.98 -10.39
CA VAL A 184 9.42 3.50 -11.52
C VAL A 184 10.29 4.36 -12.42
N PHE A 185 10.19 4.15 -13.72
CA PHE A 185 10.90 4.97 -14.71
C PHE A 185 9.97 5.56 -15.77
N PHE A 186 8.75 5.03 -15.89
CA PHE A 186 7.67 5.74 -16.55
C PHE A 186 6.30 5.22 -16.10
N ASN A 187 5.26 6.02 -16.38
CA ASN A 187 3.87 5.61 -16.30
C ASN A 187 3.12 6.06 -17.56
N VAL A 188 2.01 5.39 -17.83
CA VAL A 188 1.12 5.67 -18.95
C VAL A 188 -0.26 6.01 -18.41
N LYS A 189 -0.71 7.23 -18.68
CA LYS A 189 -2.12 7.61 -18.52
C LYS A 189 -2.81 7.45 -19.86
N ILE A 190 -3.81 6.58 -19.92
CA ILE A 190 -4.66 6.38 -21.08
C ILE A 190 -5.67 7.55 -21.12
N GLN A 191 -5.81 8.20 -22.27
CA GLN A 191 -6.72 9.32 -22.48
C GLN A 191 -7.66 9.02 -23.66
N LYS A 192 -8.73 9.80 -23.83
CA LYS A 192 -9.67 9.62 -24.94
C LYS A 192 -9.02 9.70 -26.34
N LYS A 193 -7.96 10.49 -26.48
CA LYS A 193 -7.28 10.78 -27.76
C LYS A 193 -5.80 10.37 -27.75
N GLY A 194 -5.48 9.23 -27.14
CA GLY A 194 -4.12 8.69 -27.11
C GLY A 194 -3.57 8.45 -25.71
N LEU A 195 -2.25 8.44 -25.57
CA LEU A 195 -1.55 8.13 -24.34
C LEU A 195 -0.70 9.33 -23.90
N ARG A 196 -0.65 9.57 -22.59
CA ARG A 196 0.36 10.43 -21.97
C ARG A 196 1.33 9.58 -21.18
N ILE A 197 2.58 9.56 -21.63
CA ILE A 197 3.68 8.90 -20.95
C ILE A 197 4.40 9.93 -20.09
N THR A 198 4.48 9.68 -18.78
CA THR A 198 5.33 10.46 -17.87
C THR A 198 6.55 9.61 -17.55
N LEU A 199 7.76 10.10 -17.77
CA LEU A 199 8.98 9.30 -17.70
C LEU A 199 10.14 10.05 -17.03
N PHE A 200 11.07 9.30 -16.46
CA PHE A 200 12.28 9.83 -15.85
C PHE A 200 13.25 10.34 -16.92
N THR A 201 13.74 11.56 -16.74
CA THR A 201 14.68 12.23 -17.65
C THR A 201 16.00 12.60 -16.97
N ALA A 202 16.10 12.41 -15.64
CA ALA A 202 17.22 12.90 -14.83
C ALA A 202 17.48 14.41 -15.03
N GLY A 203 16.45 15.20 -15.34
CA GLY A 203 16.56 16.65 -15.61
C GLY A 203 17.08 16.99 -17.01
N LYS A 204 17.37 15.98 -17.84
CA LYS A 204 17.95 16.18 -19.16
C LYS A 204 16.87 16.49 -20.19
N LYS A 205 17.15 17.42 -21.11
CA LYS A 205 16.30 17.64 -22.29
C LYS A 205 16.39 16.43 -23.22
N ILE A 206 15.23 15.85 -23.54
CA ILE A 206 15.11 14.74 -24.49
C ILE A 206 14.22 15.22 -25.64
N LYS A 207 14.59 14.92 -26.88
CA LYS A 207 13.82 15.33 -28.07
C LYS A 207 12.38 14.84 -27.95
N ASN A 208 11.42 15.73 -28.22
CA ASN A 208 9.98 15.48 -28.16
C ASN A 208 9.45 15.11 -26.75
N VAL A 209 10.22 15.36 -25.70
CA VAL A 209 9.78 15.21 -24.30
C VAL A 209 9.62 16.59 -23.70
N GLU A 210 8.40 16.92 -23.31
CA GLU A 210 8.06 18.16 -22.63
C GLU A 210 8.42 18.05 -21.13
N PRO A 211 8.86 19.14 -20.47
CA PRO A 211 9.02 19.11 -19.02
C PRO A 211 7.69 18.83 -18.32
N VAL A 212 7.70 18.23 -17.12
CA VAL A 212 6.47 18.09 -16.32
C VAL A 212 5.98 19.42 -15.77
N SER A 213 6.89 20.31 -15.40
CA SER A 213 6.59 21.66 -14.94
C SER A 213 7.60 22.64 -15.54
N GLU A 214 7.14 23.81 -15.97
CA GLU A 214 8.01 24.88 -16.46
C GLU A 214 8.57 25.74 -15.31
N GLU A 215 7.87 25.80 -14.16
CA GLU A 215 8.21 26.65 -12.99
C GLU A 215 8.20 25.89 -11.64
N GLY A 216 8.14 24.55 -11.65
CA GLY A 216 7.69 23.76 -10.48
C GLY A 216 8.77 23.22 -9.53
N THR A 217 8.41 23.16 -8.25
CA THR A 217 9.10 22.44 -7.15
C THR A 217 8.95 20.92 -7.23
N TYR A 218 8.45 20.38 -8.35
CA TYR A 218 8.18 18.95 -8.55
C TYR A 218 8.36 18.56 -10.02
N GLY A 219 8.60 17.27 -10.26
CA GLY A 219 8.70 16.71 -11.60
C GLY A 219 9.91 17.19 -12.40
N GLN A 220 10.90 17.86 -11.80
CA GLN A 220 12.02 18.44 -12.52
C GLN A 220 12.89 17.39 -13.23
N LYS A 221 13.03 16.21 -12.62
CA LYS A 221 13.69 15.04 -13.24
C LYS A 221 12.77 14.19 -14.12
N TRP A 222 11.58 14.69 -14.47
CA TRP A 222 10.57 13.96 -15.21
C TRP A 222 10.09 14.75 -16.43
N GLY A 223 9.62 14.02 -17.43
CA GLY A 223 9.12 14.57 -18.69
C GLY A 223 7.87 13.88 -19.17
N ARG A 224 7.20 14.50 -20.15
CA ARG A 224 5.95 14.06 -20.76
C ARG A 224 6.16 13.81 -22.24
N PHE A 225 5.67 12.67 -22.72
CA PHE A 225 5.61 12.33 -24.13
C PHE A 225 4.18 11.91 -24.48
N TYR A 226 3.64 12.38 -25.60
CA TYR A 226 2.29 12.05 -26.05
C TYR A 226 2.32 11.12 -27.24
N VAL A 227 1.53 10.05 -27.17
CA VAL A 227 1.28 9.12 -28.29
C VAL A 227 -0.11 9.41 -28.81
N LYS A 228 -0.22 10.08 -29.96
CA LYS A 228 -1.50 10.46 -30.57
C LYS A 228 -1.91 9.50 -31.69
N GLY A 229 -0.95 8.78 -32.28
CA GLY A 229 -1.19 7.77 -33.31
C GLY A 229 -0.11 6.70 -33.39
N LYS A 230 -0.29 5.73 -34.30
CA LYS A 230 0.62 4.58 -34.47
C LYS A 230 2.06 5.00 -34.82
N ALA A 231 2.22 6.11 -35.54
CA ALA A 231 3.53 6.66 -35.88
C ALA A 231 4.35 7.10 -34.64
N ASP A 232 3.69 7.47 -33.53
CA ASP A 232 4.33 7.94 -32.31
C ASP A 232 4.82 6.80 -31.41
N VAL A 233 4.38 5.56 -31.65
CA VAL A 233 4.70 4.41 -30.80
C VAL A 233 6.20 4.11 -30.80
N LYS A 234 6.84 4.07 -31.97
CA LYS A 234 8.28 3.80 -32.07
C LYS A 234 9.13 4.91 -31.41
N PRO A 235 8.86 6.22 -31.67
CA PRO A 235 9.46 7.31 -30.89
C PRO A 235 9.28 7.17 -29.37
N ALA A 236 8.06 6.85 -28.92
CA ALA A 236 7.78 6.67 -27.49
C ALA A 236 8.62 5.55 -26.86
N VAL A 237 8.73 4.40 -27.54
CA VAL A 237 9.57 3.28 -27.08
C VAL A 237 11.03 3.67 -26.98
N ASN A 238 11.55 4.46 -27.93
CA ASN A 238 12.93 4.94 -27.88
C ASN A 238 13.19 5.89 -26.70
N VAL A 239 12.26 6.80 -26.44
CA VAL A 239 12.31 7.72 -25.30
C VAL A 239 12.24 6.95 -23.98
N VAL A 240 11.41 5.92 -23.89
CA VAL A 240 11.31 5.06 -22.70
C VAL A 240 12.56 4.19 -22.51
N ARG A 241 13.17 3.69 -23.58
CA ARG A 241 14.48 3.01 -23.49
C ARG A 241 15.55 3.94 -22.92
N ARG A 242 15.56 5.21 -23.36
CA ARG A 242 16.46 6.21 -22.79
C ARG A 242 16.17 6.48 -21.30
N SER A 243 14.90 6.58 -20.92
CA SER A 243 14.49 6.68 -19.51
C SER A 243 15.02 5.49 -18.69
N TYR A 244 14.94 4.26 -19.24
CA TYR A 244 15.45 3.06 -18.58
C TYR A 244 16.96 3.13 -18.30
N GLU A 245 17.75 3.62 -19.25
CA GLU A 245 19.19 3.82 -19.02
C GLU A 245 19.45 4.88 -17.94
N LEU A 246 18.71 5.99 -17.99
CA LEU A 246 18.85 7.09 -17.05
C LEU A 246 18.50 6.67 -15.61
N ILE A 247 17.39 5.95 -15.41
CA ILE A 247 17.00 5.50 -14.08
C ILE A 247 18.01 4.49 -13.52
N ARG A 248 18.56 3.59 -14.34
CA ARG A 248 19.56 2.60 -13.91
C ARG A 248 20.86 3.27 -13.47
N ASN A 249 21.28 4.30 -14.20
CA ASN A 249 22.44 5.09 -13.83
C ASN A 249 22.20 5.86 -12.52
N ALA A 250 21.05 6.53 -12.40
CA ALA A 250 20.68 7.25 -11.18
C ALA A 250 20.65 6.34 -9.94
N ILE A 251 20.06 5.14 -10.07
CA ILE A 251 20.07 4.10 -9.02
C ILE A 251 21.51 3.71 -8.64
N LYS A 252 22.35 3.41 -9.65
CA LYS A 252 23.76 3.03 -9.43
C LYS A 252 24.54 4.12 -8.69
N ASN A 253 24.23 5.39 -8.99
CA ASN A 253 24.85 6.56 -8.38
C ASN A 253 24.19 7.00 -7.07
N LYS A 254 23.14 6.30 -6.60
CA LYS A 254 22.35 6.67 -5.41
C LYS A 254 21.71 8.07 -5.50
N GLU A 255 21.41 8.54 -6.71
CA GLU A 255 20.75 9.82 -6.94
C GLU A 255 19.28 9.78 -6.49
N ASN A 256 18.75 10.92 -6.04
CA ASN A 256 17.32 11.04 -5.75
C ASN A 256 16.52 11.06 -7.07
N THR A 257 15.66 10.05 -7.25
CA THR A 257 14.79 9.87 -8.43
C THR A 257 13.31 10.17 -8.13
N GLY A 258 13.03 10.74 -6.95
CA GLY A 258 11.68 11.03 -6.51
C GLY A 258 10.95 12.03 -7.40
N TRP A 259 9.64 12.10 -7.24
CA TRP A 259 8.83 13.10 -7.95
C TRP A 259 9.25 14.53 -7.60
N TYR A 260 9.66 14.78 -6.35
CA TYR A 260 10.11 16.09 -5.86
C TYR A 260 11.63 16.26 -5.89
N ALA A 261 12.36 15.41 -6.62
CA ALA A 261 13.81 15.55 -6.73
C ALA A 261 14.17 16.74 -7.62
N GLU A 262 15.01 17.63 -7.11
CA GLU A 262 15.55 18.78 -7.84
C GLU A 262 16.72 18.36 -8.75
N VAL A 263 16.92 19.11 -9.84
CA VAL A 263 18.10 18.94 -10.69
C VAL A 263 19.30 19.57 -9.97
N GLU A 264 20.37 18.79 -9.82
CA GLU A 264 21.65 19.26 -9.27
C GLU A 264 22.39 20.17 -10.25
#